data_AF-A0A3B8U7J9-F1
#
_entry.id   AF-A0A3B8U7J9-F1
#
_cell.length_a   1.000
_cell.length_b   1.000
_cell.length_c   1.000
_cell.angle_alpha   90.00
_cell.angle_beta   90.00
_cell.angle_gamma   90.00
#
_symmetry.space_group_name_H-M   'P 1'
#
loop_
_entity.id
_entity.type
_entity.pdbx_description
1 polymer ?
#
loop_
_entity_poly.entity_id
_entity_poly.type
_entity_poly.pdbx_seq_one_letter_code
_entity_poly.pdbx_strand_id
1 'polypeptide(L)'
;MHKKPIAAVINFCTNERRFLKASIEQARLFARQILIPVCDHFFDGSPENMKELDLIYRSFPDCTFVQYPYIPEKIPRRLLKEISPAHFWHSLSRLLAMQYVDDTIETVLFIDADEVSDGRRFARWLEDSDYHQHVVLKLANYWYFREPIHQAAVWEDSVVLVQRRALSPQLLLQESERDALYDQLPGPKRRRVADFQGEPMFHHFSWVRT
;
A
#
# COMPACT_ATOMS: atom_id res chain seq x y z
N MET A 1 19.26 8.80 11.67
CA MET A 1 18.15 9.28 10.82
C MET A 1 16.90 9.35 11.68
N HIS A 2 16.30 10.53 11.85
CA HIS A 2 14.98 10.62 12.46
C HIS A 2 13.95 10.11 11.45
N LYS A 3 13.17 9.10 11.83
CA LYS A 3 12.08 8.60 10.98
C LYS A 3 11.07 9.70 10.73
N LYS A 4 10.77 9.94 9.45
CA LYS A 4 9.77 10.91 9.00
C LYS A 4 8.39 10.51 9.54
N PRO A 5 7.45 11.46 9.73
CA PRO A 5 6.10 11.17 10.21
C PRO A 5 5.25 10.49 9.11
N ILE A 6 5.69 9.31 8.67
CA ILE A 6 5.12 8.51 7.59
C ILE A 6 4.62 7.19 8.15
N ALA A 7 3.39 6.82 7.82
CA ALA A 7 2.88 5.47 7.98
C ALA A 7 2.94 4.74 6.62
N ALA A 8 3.45 3.52 6.61
CA ALA A 8 3.28 2.61 5.48
C ALA A 8 2.09 1.69 5.76
N VAL A 9 1.09 1.71 4.89
CA VAL A 9 -0.03 0.79 4.87
C VAL A 9 0.25 -0.24 3.78
N ILE A 10 0.49 -1.49 4.20
CA ILE A 10 0.85 -2.60 3.32
C ILE A 10 -0.34 -3.55 3.22
N ASN A 11 -1.09 -3.50 2.13
CA ASN A 11 -2.13 -4.50 1.87
C ASN A 11 -1.49 -5.88 1.70
N PHE A 12 -2.08 -6.88 2.34
CA PHE A 12 -1.46 -8.20 2.44
C PHE A 12 -2.48 -9.33 2.52
N CYS A 13 -2.20 -10.42 1.82
CA CYS A 13 -2.77 -11.75 2.06
C CYS A 13 -1.66 -12.83 2.05
N THR A 14 -1.92 -14.03 2.58
CA THR A 14 -0.83 -15.04 2.70
C THR A 14 -0.28 -15.54 1.36
N ASN A 15 -0.98 -15.32 0.24
CA ASN A 15 -0.44 -15.58 -1.10
C ASN A 15 0.82 -14.77 -1.41
N GLU A 16 1.00 -13.64 -0.73
CA GLU A 16 2.04 -12.64 -0.96
C GLU A 16 3.14 -12.73 0.11
N ARG A 17 3.08 -13.74 0.99
CA ARG A 17 3.99 -13.93 2.14
C ARG A 17 5.47 -13.74 1.82
N ARG A 18 5.88 -14.14 0.61
CA ARG A 18 7.30 -14.16 0.22
C ARG A 18 7.88 -12.75 0.05
N PHE A 19 7.02 -11.74 -0.07
CA PHE A 19 7.40 -10.34 -0.25
C PHE A 19 7.21 -9.51 1.01
N LEU A 20 6.25 -9.90 1.86
CA LEU A 20 5.93 -9.16 3.09
C LEU A 20 7.16 -8.82 3.94
N LYS A 21 8.07 -9.79 4.15
CA LYS A 21 9.30 -9.55 4.92
C LYS A 21 10.14 -8.43 4.31
N ALA A 22 10.38 -8.48 3.00
CA ALA A 22 11.17 -7.47 2.30
C ALA A 22 10.48 -6.11 2.35
N SER A 23 9.17 -6.06 2.09
CA SER A 23 8.37 -4.83 2.16
C SER A 23 8.42 -4.18 3.55
N ILE A 24 8.27 -4.97 4.62
CA ILE A 24 8.40 -4.48 6.00
C ILE A 24 9.83 -3.97 6.28
N GLU A 25 10.86 -4.76 5.96
CA GLU A 25 12.26 -4.41 6.24
C GLU A 25 12.67 -3.12 5.52
N GLN A 26 12.24 -2.93 4.28
CA GLN A 26 12.50 -1.71 3.51
C GLN A 26 11.68 -0.53 4.03
N ALA A 27 10.39 -0.73 4.33
CA ALA A 27 9.54 0.30 4.92
C ALA A 27 10.10 0.81 6.26
N ARG A 28 10.67 -0.08 7.10
CA ARG A 28 11.27 0.29 8.40
C ARG A 28 12.38 1.33 8.29
N LEU A 29 13.01 1.48 7.13
CA LEU A 29 14.09 2.43 6.92
C LEU A 29 13.61 3.89 6.87
N PHE A 30 12.34 4.14 6.50
CA PHE A 30 11.80 5.48 6.37
C PHE A 30 10.49 5.71 7.15
N ALA A 31 9.67 4.68 7.31
CA ALA A 31 8.37 4.77 7.96
C ALA A 31 8.50 4.73 9.49
N ARG A 32 7.77 5.62 10.16
CA ARG A 32 7.60 5.62 11.61
C ARG A 32 6.64 4.53 12.06
N GLN A 33 5.60 4.29 11.29
CA GLN A 33 4.57 3.29 11.58
C GLN A 33 4.38 2.37 10.37
N ILE A 34 4.13 1.08 10.62
CA ILE A 34 3.79 0.10 9.59
C ILE A 34 2.50 -0.59 10.01
N LEU A 35 1.48 -0.46 9.16
CA LEU A 35 0.14 -1.00 9.35
C LEU A 35 -0.12 -2.02 8.25
N ILE A 36 -0.59 -3.21 8.63
CA ILE A 36 -0.82 -4.33 7.73
C ILE A 36 -2.25 -4.81 7.93
N PRO A 37 -3.23 -4.33 7.15
CA PRO A 37 -4.59 -4.86 7.21
C PRO A 37 -4.65 -6.28 6.64
N VAL A 38 -5.39 -7.17 7.32
CA VAL A 38 -5.51 -8.58 6.94
C VAL A 38 -6.96 -9.03 7.06
N CYS A 39 -7.53 -9.50 5.95
CA CYS A 39 -8.84 -10.13 5.93
C CYS A 39 -8.72 -11.60 6.36
N ASP A 40 -9.69 -12.13 7.11
CA ASP A 40 -9.73 -13.56 7.47
C ASP A 40 -10.10 -14.49 6.29
N HIS A 41 -10.35 -13.93 5.10
CA HIS A 41 -10.56 -14.65 3.85
C HIS A 41 -9.85 -13.95 2.68
N PHE A 42 -9.48 -14.74 1.66
CA PHE A 42 -9.18 -14.21 0.34
C PHE A 42 -10.44 -13.63 -0.31
N PHE A 43 -10.28 -12.76 -1.31
CA PHE A 43 -11.42 -12.07 -1.92
C PHE A 43 -12.29 -12.94 -2.82
N ASP A 44 -11.85 -14.16 -3.13
CA ASP A 44 -12.69 -15.21 -3.70
C ASP A 44 -13.62 -15.88 -2.65
N GLY A 45 -13.50 -15.48 -1.38
CA GLY A 45 -14.27 -16.01 -0.26
C GLY A 45 -13.69 -17.27 0.37
N SER A 46 -12.54 -17.77 -0.11
CA SER A 46 -11.86 -18.88 0.55
C SER A 46 -11.16 -18.42 1.84
N PRO A 47 -11.12 -19.25 2.90
CA PRO A 47 -10.50 -18.86 4.17
C PRO A 47 -9.01 -18.54 4.02
N GLU A 48 -8.56 -17.53 4.76
CA GLU A 48 -7.15 -17.19 4.86
C GLU A 48 -6.38 -18.24 5.69
N ASN A 49 -5.08 -18.36 5.48
CA ASN A 49 -4.25 -19.31 6.22
C ASN A 49 -3.91 -18.79 7.63
N MET A 50 -4.84 -18.98 8.57
CA MET A 50 -4.71 -18.50 9.95
C MET A 50 -3.45 -18.99 10.67
N LYS A 51 -3.03 -20.25 10.45
CA LYS A 51 -1.81 -20.80 11.06
C LYS A 51 -0.57 -20.05 10.60
N GLU A 52 -0.57 -19.62 9.35
CA GLU A 52 0.52 -18.85 8.77
C GLU A 52 0.50 -17.39 9.22
N LEU A 53 -0.69 -16.79 9.31
CA LEU A 53 -0.84 -15.46 9.90
C LEU A 53 -0.30 -15.41 11.33
N ASP A 54 -0.59 -16.41 12.16
CA ASP A 54 -0.06 -16.49 13.53
C ASP A 54 1.48 -16.48 13.58
N LEU A 55 2.13 -17.15 12.63
CA LEU A 55 3.59 -17.14 12.50
C LEU A 55 4.12 -15.78 12.04
N ILE A 56 3.43 -15.15 11.09
CA ILE A 56 3.76 -13.82 10.56
C ILE A 56 3.66 -12.76 11.66
N TYR A 57 2.56 -12.75 12.43
CA TYR A 57 2.33 -11.78 13.49
C TYR A 57 3.42 -11.85 14.55
N ARG A 58 3.82 -13.06 14.94
CA ARG A 58 4.93 -13.28 15.88
C ARG A 58 6.30 -12.86 15.33
N SER A 59 6.47 -12.92 14.02
CA SER A 59 7.74 -12.55 13.35
C SER A 59 7.93 -11.04 13.23
N PHE A 60 6.86 -10.26 13.30
CA PHE A 60 6.88 -8.80 13.15
C PHE A 60 6.11 -8.09 14.27
N PRO A 61 6.54 -8.21 15.54
CA PRO A 61 5.81 -7.66 16.69
C PRO A 61 5.73 -6.12 16.68
N ASP A 62 6.66 -5.45 15.98
CA ASP A 62 6.69 -3.99 15.86
C ASP A 62 5.73 -3.44 14.78
N CYS A 63 5.06 -4.32 14.03
CA CYS A 63 4.06 -3.95 13.04
C CYS A 63 2.65 -4.03 13.65
N THR A 64 1.74 -3.15 13.24
CA THR A 64 0.34 -3.24 13.64
C THR A 64 -0.43 -4.03 12.59
N PHE A 65 -0.80 -5.26 12.93
CA PHE A 65 -1.71 -6.06 12.10
C PHE A 65 -3.16 -5.70 12.42
N VAL A 66 -3.91 -5.27 11.41
CA VAL A 66 -5.32 -4.89 11.54
C VAL A 66 -6.18 -5.99 10.94
N GLN A 67 -6.52 -6.98 11.77
CA GLN A 67 -7.35 -8.09 11.32
C GLN A 67 -8.83 -7.69 11.28
N TYR A 68 -9.53 -8.10 10.21
CA TYR A 68 -10.96 -7.85 10.07
C TYR A 68 -11.69 -9.02 9.39
N PRO A 69 -13.00 -9.18 9.66
CA PRO A 69 -13.77 -10.29 9.12
C PRO A 69 -14.22 -10.04 7.68
N TYR A 70 -14.27 -11.09 6.89
CA TYR A 70 -14.92 -11.13 5.58
C TYR A 70 -16.44 -11.20 5.77
N ILE A 71 -17.12 -10.11 5.38
CA ILE A 71 -18.55 -9.88 5.61
C ILE A 71 -19.31 -9.54 4.30
N PRO A 72 -19.23 -10.39 3.25
CA PRO A 72 -19.85 -10.10 1.96
C PRO A 72 -21.37 -9.90 2.05
N GLU A 73 -22.03 -10.53 3.02
CA GLU A 73 -23.47 -10.42 3.28
C GLU A 73 -23.88 -9.02 3.78
N LYS A 74 -22.94 -8.26 4.35
CA LYS A 74 -23.18 -6.89 4.81
C LYS A 74 -22.98 -5.85 3.71
N ILE A 75 -22.45 -6.25 2.55
CA ILE A 75 -22.24 -5.36 1.42
C ILE A 75 -23.53 -5.33 0.59
N PRO A 76 -24.17 -4.16 0.39
CA PRO A 76 -25.31 -4.03 -0.49
C PRO A 76 -25.01 -4.60 -1.88
N ARG A 77 -25.81 -5.58 -2.32
CA ARG A 77 -25.63 -6.24 -3.64
C ARG A 77 -25.58 -5.27 -4.81
N ARG A 78 -26.20 -4.09 -4.68
CA ARG A 78 -26.12 -3.02 -5.68
C ARG A 78 -24.69 -2.51 -5.85
N LEU A 79 -23.95 -2.32 -4.76
CA LEU A 79 -22.55 -1.89 -4.81
C LEU A 79 -21.65 -2.95 -5.46
N LEU A 80 -21.89 -4.25 -5.19
CA LEU A 80 -21.14 -5.34 -5.81
C LEU A 80 -21.39 -5.52 -7.32
N LYS A 81 -22.42 -4.86 -7.89
CA LYS A 81 -22.65 -4.82 -9.34
C LYS A 81 -21.95 -3.64 -10.02
N GLU A 82 -21.67 -2.60 -9.25
CA GLU A 82 -21.09 -1.35 -9.72
C GLU A 82 -19.58 -1.31 -9.46
N ILE A 83 -19.06 -2.11 -8.51
CA ILE A 83 -17.66 -2.11 -8.07
C ILE A 83 -17.11 -3.54 -8.12
N SER A 84 -15.90 -3.71 -8.65
CA SER A 84 -15.14 -4.95 -8.55
C SER A 84 -14.98 -5.37 -7.08
N PRO A 85 -15.39 -6.60 -6.67
CA PRO A 85 -15.22 -7.05 -5.29
C PRO A 85 -13.79 -6.92 -4.77
N ALA A 86 -12.79 -7.23 -5.61
CA ALA A 86 -11.39 -7.08 -5.24
C ALA A 86 -11.02 -5.63 -4.90
N HIS A 87 -11.48 -4.67 -5.73
CA HIS A 87 -11.22 -3.25 -5.49
C HIS A 87 -11.89 -2.77 -4.20
N PHE A 88 -13.13 -3.20 -3.96
CA PHE A 88 -13.82 -2.88 -2.72
C PHE A 88 -13.02 -3.36 -1.50
N TRP A 89 -12.58 -4.62 -1.52
CA TRP A 89 -11.89 -5.19 -0.37
C TRP A 89 -10.51 -4.55 -0.16
N HIS A 90 -9.71 -4.30 -1.20
CA HIS A 90 -8.45 -3.57 -1.08
C HIS A 90 -8.66 -2.17 -0.48
N SER A 91 -9.66 -1.44 -0.96
CA SER A 91 -10.01 -0.11 -0.46
C SER A 91 -10.49 -0.15 1.00
N LEU A 92 -11.28 -1.16 1.36
CA LEU A 92 -11.69 -1.40 2.74
C LEU A 92 -10.50 -1.72 3.65
N SER A 93 -9.55 -2.55 3.21
CA SER A 93 -8.32 -2.85 3.97
C SER A 93 -7.58 -1.56 4.33
N ARG A 94 -7.38 -0.67 3.34
CA ARG A 94 -6.71 0.62 3.51
C ARG A 94 -7.49 1.52 4.47
N LEU A 95 -8.82 1.60 4.33
CA LEU A 95 -9.67 2.36 5.24
C LEU A 95 -9.56 1.87 6.69
N LEU A 96 -9.60 0.56 6.90
CA LEU A 96 -9.53 -0.02 8.24
C LEU A 96 -8.16 0.24 8.86
N ALA A 97 -7.06 0.09 8.10
CA ALA A 97 -5.73 0.46 8.56
C ALA A 97 -5.63 1.94 8.95
N MET A 98 -6.27 2.83 8.19
CA MET A 98 -6.26 4.27 8.46
C MET A 98 -6.83 4.66 9.84
N GLN A 99 -7.68 3.82 10.44
CA GLN A 99 -8.22 4.05 11.78
C GLN A 99 -7.15 3.89 12.89
N TYR A 100 -6.02 3.27 12.59
CA TYR A 100 -4.93 2.99 13.52
C TYR A 100 -3.70 3.87 13.28
N VAL A 101 -3.78 4.84 12.36
CA VAL A 101 -2.65 5.74 12.07
C VAL A 101 -2.46 6.72 13.24
N ASP A 102 -1.27 6.71 13.84
CA ASP A 102 -0.94 7.55 15.00
C ASP A 102 -1.07 9.04 14.66
N ASP A 103 -1.58 9.86 15.58
CA ASP A 103 -1.81 11.31 15.37
C ASP A 103 -0.57 12.12 14.98
N THR A 104 0.64 11.58 15.24
CA THR A 104 1.91 12.20 14.83
C THR A 104 2.30 11.93 13.37
N ILE A 105 1.53 11.11 12.66
CA ILE A 105 1.75 10.79 11.24
C ILE A 105 1.08 11.85 10.37
N GLU A 106 1.87 12.42 9.46
CA GLU A 106 1.44 13.48 8.55
C GLU A 106 1.18 12.95 7.13
N THR A 107 1.87 11.88 6.74
CA THR A 107 1.84 11.33 5.38
C THR A 107 1.65 9.82 5.44
N VAL A 108 0.90 9.28 4.48
CA VAL A 108 0.62 7.85 4.36
C VAL A 108 1.11 7.34 3.01
N LEU A 109 1.84 6.24 3.03
CA LEU A 109 2.27 5.49 1.86
C LEU A 109 1.37 4.25 1.74
N PHE A 110 0.63 4.14 0.64
CA PHE A 110 -0.17 2.95 0.32
C PHE A 110 0.57 2.07 -0.68
N ILE A 111 0.92 0.87 -0.23
CA ILE A 111 1.54 -0.17 -1.04
C ILE A 111 0.82 -1.50 -0.88
N ASP A 112 0.88 -2.33 -1.90
CA ASP A 112 0.54 -3.75 -1.81
C ASP A 112 1.83 -4.53 -1.44
N ALA A 113 1.70 -5.77 -0.96
CA ALA A 113 2.87 -6.52 -0.47
C ALA A 113 3.93 -6.76 -1.57
N ASP A 114 3.54 -6.72 -2.85
CA ASP A 114 4.38 -6.75 -4.06
C ASP A 114 5.19 -5.53 -4.34
N GLU A 115 4.86 -4.42 -3.71
CA GLU A 115 5.43 -3.14 -4.06
C GLU A 115 6.57 -2.84 -3.08
N VAL A 116 7.66 -3.59 -3.25
CA VAL A 116 8.84 -3.51 -2.41
C VAL A 116 9.61 -2.24 -2.74
N SER A 117 9.78 -1.34 -1.78
CA SER A 117 10.59 -0.13 -1.92
C SER A 117 12.10 -0.43 -1.83
N ASP A 118 12.93 0.33 -2.54
CA ASP A 118 14.31 0.58 -2.09
C ASP A 118 14.27 1.61 -0.96
N GLY A 119 14.23 1.13 0.28
CA GLY A 119 14.00 1.97 1.44
C GLY A 119 15.13 2.96 1.71
N ARG A 120 16.38 2.67 1.32
CA ARG A 120 17.50 3.61 1.48
C ARG A 120 17.46 4.72 0.45
N ARG A 121 17.13 4.42 -0.81
CA ARG A 121 16.92 5.44 -1.84
C ARG A 121 15.74 6.31 -1.50
N PHE A 122 14.62 5.70 -1.10
CA PHE A 122 13.42 6.45 -0.74
C PHE A 122 13.63 7.31 0.52
N ALA A 123 14.31 6.81 1.55
CA ALA A 123 14.66 7.60 2.73
C ALA A 123 15.48 8.85 2.38
N ARG A 124 16.50 8.71 1.52
CA ARG A 124 17.30 9.84 1.05
C ARG A 124 16.47 10.82 0.23
N TRP A 125 15.63 10.31 -0.67
CA TRP A 125 14.72 11.16 -1.44
C TRP A 125 13.75 11.95 -0.54
N LEU A 126 13.24 11.36 0.54
CA LEU A 126 12.40 12.04 1.53
C LEU A 126 13.13 13.12 2.34
N GLU A 127 14.46 13.11 2.40
CA GLU A 127 15.24 14.15 3.08
C GLU A 127 15.31 15.44 2.27
N ASP A 128 15.48 15.31 0.94
CA ASP A 128 15.80 16.45 0.06
C ASP A 128 14.66 16.82 -0.91
N SER A 129 13.57 16.06 -0.97
CA SER A 129 12.45 16.33 -1.88
C SER A 129 11.42 17.32 -1.33
N ASP A 130 10.57 17.80 -2.22
CA ASP A 130 9.43 18.71 -1.96
C ASP A 130 8.12 17.95 -1.71
N TYR A 131 8.17 16.70 -1.23
CA TYR A 131 6.98 15.86 -1.13
C TYR A 131 5.88 16.44 -0.23
N HIS A 132 6.25 17.20 0.80
CA HIS A 132 5.33 17.91 1.68
C HIS A 132 4.52 19.01 0.98
N GLN A 133 5.02 19.54 -0.15
CA GLN A 133 4.31 20.56 -0.94
C GLN A 133 3.21 19.97 -1.82
N HIS A 134 3.15 18.65 -1.93
CA HIS A 134 2.17 17.93 -2.75
C HIS A 134 1.17 17.24 -1.85
N VAL A 135 -0.11 17.32 -2.23
CA VAL A 135 -1.20 16.63 -1.54
C VAL A 135 -1.11 15.13 -1.78
N VAL A 136 -0.76 14.73 -3.00
CA VAL A 136 -0.63 13.33 -3.42
C VAL A 136 0.43 13.18 -4.50
N LEU A 137 1.20 12.10 -4.39
CA LEU A 137 2.25 11.71 -5.31
C LEU A 137 2.01 10.26 -5.75
N LYS A 138 2.05 10.02 -7.07
CA LYS A 138 2.17 8.68 -7.62
C LYS A 138 3.65 8.38 -7.90
N LEU A 139 4.21 7.42 -7.17
CA LEU A 139 5.63 7.09 -7.22
C LEU A 139 5.86 6.07 -8.34
N ALA A 140 6.87 6.31 -9.17
CA ALA A 140 7.22 5.40 -10.25
C ALA A 140 7.71 4.06 -9.67
N ASN A 141 7.32 2.97 -10.32
CA ASN A 141 7.77 1.63 -9.97
C ASN A 141 8.21 0.85 -11.21
N TYR A 142 9.25 0.03 -11.02
CA TYR A 142 9.52 -1.07 -11.94
C TYR A 142 8.39 -2.09 -11.83
N TRP A 143 8.10 -2.79 -12.93
CA TRP A 143 7.10 -3.84 -12.97
C TRP A 143 7.72 -5.14 -13.49
N TYR A 144 7.46 -6.25 -12.82
CA TYR A 144 8.02 -7.57 -13.13
C TYR A 144 6.92 -8.59 -13.33
N PHE A 145 7.01 -9.44 -14.35
CA PHE A 145 6.04 -10.51 -14.60
C PHE A 145 6.59 -11.89 -14.30
N ARG A 146 5.97 -12.64 -13.38
CA ARG A 146 6.35 -14.01 -12.97
C ARG A 146 7.72 -14.13 -12.29
N GLU A 147 8.77 -13.55 -12.87
CA GLU A 147 10.14 -13.62 -12.40
C GLU A 147 10.84 -12.25 -12.47
N PRO A 148 11.81 -11.95 -11.58
CA PRO A 148 12.51 -10.66 -11.57
C PRO A 148 13.29 -10.32 -12.85
N ILE A 149 13.59 -11.32 -13.69
CA ILE A 149 14.26 -11.12 -14.98
C ILE A 149 13.31 -10.59 -16.07
N HIS A 150 12.00 -10.69 -15.86
CA HIS A 150 10.96 -10.27 -16.80
C HIS A 150 10.42 -8.90 -16.42
N GLN A 151 11.31 -7.91 -16.44
CA GLN A 151 10.95 -6.52 -16.18
C GLN A 151 10.31 -5.88 -17.41
N ALA A 152 9.22 -5.13 -17.22
CA ALA A 152 8.65 -4.29 -18.26
C ALA A 152 9.61 -3.17 -18.70
N ALA A 153 9.54 -2.81 -19.98
CA ALA A 153 10.31 -1.70 -20.56
C ALA A 153 9.74 -0.32 -20.16
N VAL A 154 8.50 -0.27 -19.67
CA VAL A 154 7.80 0.95 -19.26
C VAL A 154 7.51 0.86 -17.77
N TRP A 155 7.69 1.97 -17.06
CA TRP A 155 7.36 2.07 -15.63
C TRP A 155 5.87 2.29 -15.42
N GLU A 156 5.39 1.81 -14.29
CA GLU A 156 4.08 2.16 -13.76
C GLU A 156 4.25 3.19 -12.63
N ASP A 157 3.13 3.61 -12.02
CA ASP A 157 3.15 4.46 -10.84
C ASP A 157 2.06 4.09 -9.82
N SER A 158 1.88 2.80 -9.53
CA SER A 158 0.80 2.28 -8.67
C SER A 158 0.92 2.70 -7.20
N VAL A 159 2.15 2.99 -6.74
CA VAL A 159 2.43 3.39 -5.36
C VAL A 159 1.99 4.82 -5.09
N VAL A 160 1.25 5.04 -4.00
CA VAL A 160 0.71 6.36 -3.65
C VAL A 160 1.22 6.86 -2.30
N LEU A 161 1.84 8.03 -2.30
CA LEU A 161 2.19 8.79 -1.09
C LEU A 161 1.25 10.01 -0.99
N VAL A 162 0.54 10.15 0.13
CA VAL A 162 -0.54 11.14 0.28
C VAL A 162 -0.51 11.79 1.66
N GLN A 163 -0.81 13.09 1.71
CA GLN A 163 -0.92 13.80 2.99
C GLN A 163 -2.15 13.31 3.76
N ARG A 164 -1.97 12.84 4.99
CA ARG A 164 -3.05 12.27 5.83
C ARG A 164 -4.25 13.19 5.93
N ARG A 165 -4.00 14.50 6.12
CA ARG A 165 -5.05 15.53 6.23
C ARG A 165 -6.00 15.62 5.03
N ALA A 166 -5.61 15.10 3.88
CA ALA A 166 -6.42 15.11 2.66
C ALA A 166 -7.29 13.86 2.52
N LEU A 167 -7.02 12.80 3.30
CA LEU A 167 -7.75 11.56 3.22
C LEU A 167 -9.12 11.66 3.92
N SER A 168 -10.13 11.09 3.28
CA SER A 168 -11.44 10.86 3.87
C SER A 168 -11.88 9.42 3.60
N PRO A 169 -12.76 8.84 4.43
CA PRO A 169 -13.30 7.51 4.19
C PRO A 169 -13.95 7.34 2.81
N GLN A 170 -14.69 8.37 2.36
CA GLN A 170 -15.38 8.37 1.07
C GLN A 170 -14.40 8.30 -0.10
N LEU A 171 -13.25 8.94 0.03
CA LEU A 171 -12.22 8.94 -1.00
C LEU A 171 -11.46 7.61 -1.03
N LEU A 172 -11.22 6.98 0.12
CA LEU A 172 -10.55 5.68 0.19
C LEU A 172 -11.42 4.53 -0.35
N LEU A 173 -12.75 4.67 -0.33
CA LEU A 173 -13.71 3.66 -0.80
C LEU A 173 -14.13 3.83 -2.27
N GLN A 174 -13.41 4.64 -3.05
CA GLN A 174 -13.69 4.82 -4.47
C GLN A 174 -13.34 3.56 -5.27
N GLU A 175 -14.05 3.35 -6.38
CA GLU A 175 -13.89 2.16 -7.24
C GLU A 175 -12.51 2.09 -7.91
N SER A 176 -11.95 3.24 -8.30
CA SER A 176 -10.60 3.34 -8.87
C SER A 176 -9.50 3.29 -7.80
N GLU A 177 -9.82 2.85 -6.59
CA GLU A 177 -8.87 2.57 -5.51
C GLU A 177 -7.88 3.74 -5.25
N ARG A 178 -6.58 3.46 -5.35
CA ARG A 178 -5.50 4.43 -5.13
C ARG A 178 -5.46 5.52 -6.20
N ASP A 179 -5.94 5.24 -7.41
CA ASP A 179 -5.99 6.24 -8.50
C ASP A 179 -6.99 7.34 -8.18
N ALA A 180 -8.09 7.01 -7.50
CA ALA A 180 -9.06 8.00 -7.03
C ALA A 180 -8.41 9.07 -6.13
N LEU A 181 -7.43 8.69 -5.31
CA LEU A 181 -6.70 9.65 -4.47
C LEU A 181 -6.01 10.69 -5.33
N TYR A 182 -5.33 10.26 -6.40
CA TYR A 182 -4.69 11.19 -7.31
C TYR A 182 -5.70 12.02 -8.10
N ASP A 183 -6.72 11.38 -8.65
CA ASP A 183 -7.64 12.04 -9.58
C ASP A 183 -8.55 13.04 -8.88
N GLN A 184 -9.05 12.69 -7.69
CA GLN A 184 -10.10 13.47 -7.01
C GLN A 184 -9.55 14.48 -5.98
N LEU A 185 -8.34 14.30 -5.45
CA LEU A 185 -7.80 15.27 -4.49
C LEU A 185 -7.47 16.61 -5.18
N PRO A 186 -7.89 17.74 -4.58
CA PRO A 186 -7.49 19.06 -5.04
C PRO A 186 -6.07 19.41 -4.57
N GLY A 187 -5.46 20.42 -5.21
CA GLY A 187 -4.15 20.96 -4.84
C GLY A 187 -2.99 20.43 -5.69
N PRO A 188 -1.73 20.70 -5.28
CA PRO A 188 -0.56 20.27 -6.03
C PRO A 188 -0.38 18.75 -6.02
N LYS A 189 -0.16 18.16 -7.20
CA LYS A 189 -0.03 16.72 -7.42
C LYS A 189 1.09 16.44 -8.41
N ARG A 190 1.74 15.27 -8.31
CA ARG A 190 2.77 14.83 -9.25
C ARG A 190 2.69 13.32 -9.49
N ARG A 191 2.92 12.89 -10.73
CA ARG A 191 2.98 11.48 -11.14
C ARG A 191 4.36 11.06 -11.58
N ARG A 192 4.57 9.75 -11.66
CA ARG A 192 5.84 9.13 -12.08
C ARG A 192 7.03 9.69 -11.32
N VAL A 193 6.85 9.88 -10.01
CA VAL A 193 7.91 10.41 -9.15
C VAL A 193 9.01 9.36 -9.04
N ALA A 194 10.16 9.70 -9.60
CA ALA A 194 11.39 8.94 -9.51
C ALA A 194 12.35 9.61 -8.50
N ASP A 195 13.50 8.98 -8.26
CA ASP A 195 14.56 9.60 -7.46
C ASP A 195 15.28 10.73 -8.21
N PHE A 196 16.31 11.31 -7.60
CA PHE A 196 17.08 12.41 -8.19
C PHE A 196 17.93 12.02 -9.41
N GLN A 197 18.11 10.71 -9.67
CA GLN A 197 18.75 10.20 -10.88
C GLN A 197 17.72 9.88 -11.98
N GLY A 198 16.42 10.07 -11.69
CA GLY A 198 15.34 9.79 -12.60
C GLY A 198 14.94 8.31 -12.62
N GLU A 199 15.31 7.50 -11.63
CA GLU A 199 14.98 6.08 -11.56
C GLU A 199 13.88 5.76 -10.53
N PRO A 200 13.00 4.76 -10.78
CA PRO A 200 12.04 4.28 -9.81
C PRO A 200 12.68 3.81 -8.49
N MET A 201 11.99 4.06 -7.39
CA MET A 201 12.40 3.63 -6.04
C MET A 201 11.57 2.43 -5.53
N PHE A 202 10.68 1.89 -6.36
CA PHE A 202 9.76 0.81 -6.00
C PHE A 202 9.79 -0.27 -7.07
N HIS A 203 9.57 -1.49 -6.63
CA HIS A 203 9.52 -2.69 -7.45
C HIS A 203 8.16 -3.34 -7.24
N HIS A 204 7.34 -3.47 -8.28
CA HIS A 204 6.05 -4.16 -8.27
C HIS A 204 6.21 -5.50 -8.98
N PHE A 205 6.05 -6.59 -8.25
CA PHE A 205 6.14 -7.93 -8.82
C PHE A 205 4.75 -8.50 -9.07
N SER A 206 4.32 -8.62 -10.32
CA SER A 206 3.07 -9.33 -10.65
C SER A 206 3.31 -10.84 -10.66
N TRP A 207 2.82 -11.52 -9.63
CA TRP A 207 3.05 -12.95 -9.40
C TRP A 207 1.78 -13.81 -9.41
N VAL A 208 0.69 -13.32 -10.01
CA VAL A 208 -0.59 -14.05 -10.05
C VAL A 208 -0.34 -15.47 -10.57
N ARG A 209 -0.66 -16.44 -9.71
CA ARG A 209 -0.41 -17.89 -9.80
C ARG A 209 -0.40 -18.38 -11.26
N THR A 210 0.78 -18.65 -11.81
CA THR A 210 0.93 -19.72 -12.81
C THR A 210 0.90 -21.06 -12.12
#